data_AF-R6FEE1-F1
#
_entry.id   AF-R6FEE1-F1
#
_cell.length_a   1.000
_cell.length_b   1.000
_cell.length_c   1.000
_cell.angle_alpha   90.00
_cell.angle_beta   90.00
_cell.angle_gamma   90.00
#
_symmetry.space_group_name_H-M   'P 1'
#
loop_
_entity.id
_entity.type
_entity.pdbx_description
1 polymer ?
#
loop_
_entity_poly.entity_id
_entity_poly.type
_entity_poly.pdbx_seq_one_letter_code
_entity_poly.pdbx_strand_id
1 'polypeptide(L)'
;MGIQPDAGPSLLFITLPNVFQQAFGGLPWLAIILSIMFYVLLALAALTSTISLHEVVTAYLHEEFNMTRSKAARLVTAGCIVLGALCSLSLGVGKEYTLFGLTLFDLFDFVTAKIMLPLGGFFIALFSGWYLDKKIMRGEFTNNGTVKIGLLLAFILKYIAPIGIAFIFINELGLLK
;
A
#
# COMPACT_ATOMS: atom_id res chain seq x y z
N MET A 1 2.01 28.25 -1.79
CA MET A 1 2.12 27.72 -0.41
C MET A 1 3.45 26.99 -0.33
N GLY A 2 4.48 27.57 0.28
CA GLY A 2 5.84 26.99 0.34
C GLY A 2 5.94 25.75 1.24
N ILE A 3 4.97 24.84 1.14
CA ILE A 3 4.93 23.58 1.87
C ILE A 3 5.82 22.61 1.11
N GLN A 4 6.80 22.03 1.80
CA GLN A 4 7.65 21.00 1.20
C GLN A 4 6.76 19.83 0.74
N PRO A 5 6.82 19.44 -0.55
CA PRO A 5 5.98 18.35 -1.07
C PRO A 5 6.28 16.99 -0.43
N ASP A 6 7.43 16.86 0.25
CA ASP A 6 7.88 15.63 0.93
C ASP A 6 7.56 15.57 2.43
N ALA A 7 6.55 16.31 2.93
CA ALA A 7 6.19 16.29 4.36
C ALA A 7 5.42 15.02 4.82
N GLY A 8 5.47 13.94 4.04
CA GLY A 8 4.92 12.63 4.40
C GLY A 8 3.40 12.62 4.64
N PRO A 9 2.88 11.63 5.41
CA PRO A 9 1.44 11.43 5.62
C PRO A 9 0.71 12.62 6.25
N SER A 10 1.43 13.45 7.02
CA SER A 10 0.88 14.68 7.62
C SER A 10 0.51 15.75 6.59
N LEU A 11 1.10 15.69 5.38
CA LEU A 11 0.87 16.69 4.34
C LEU A 11 -0.60 16.80 3.98
N LEU A 12 -1.33 15.69 3.88
CA LEU A 12 -2.75 15.68 3.54
C LEU A 12 -3.59 16.47 4.55
N PHE A 13 -3.29 16.32 5.84
CA PHE A 13 -4.00 16.99 6.95
C PHE A 13 -3.61 18.46 7.12
N ILE A 14 -2.49 18.90 6.54
CA ILE A 14 -2.05 20.30 6.55
C ILE A 14 -2.52 21.01 5.27
N THR A 15 -2.33 20.38 4.11
CA THR A 15 -2.57 21.00 2.80
C THR A 15 -4.04 21.11 2.46
N LEU A 16 -4.83 20.04 2.63
CA LEU A 16 -6.22 20.04 2.17
C LEU A 16 -7.12 21.03 2.92
N PRO A 17 -7.03 21.19 4.25
CA PRO A 17 -7.78 22.23 4.93
C PRO A 17 -7.43 23.63 4.41
N ASN A 18 -6.14 23.89 4.16
CA ASN A 18 -5.67 25.15 3.60
C ASN A 18 -6.19 25.36 2.15
N VAL A 19 -6.22 24.31 1.33
CA VAL A 19 -6.78 24.36 -0.02
C VAL A 19 -8.26 24.69 0.01
N PHE A 20 -9.04 24.06 0.91
CA PHE A 20 -10.47 24.39 1.04
C PHE A 20 -10.69 25.82 1.53
N GLN A 21 -9.89 26.31 2.48
CA GLN A 21 -9.96 27.70 2.94
C GLN A 21 -9.59 28.70 1.84
N GLN A 22 -8.62 28.41 0.98
CA GLN A 22 -8.24 29.31 -0.11
C GLN A 22 -9.22 29.27 -1.27
N ALA A 23 -9.67 28.08 -1.67
CA ALA A 23 -10.59 27.91 -2.79
C ALA A 23 -12.02 28.43 -2.47
N PHE A 24 -12.44 28.30 -1.21
CA PHE A 24 -13.80 28.63 -0.77
C PHE A 24 -13.85 29.69 0.34
N GLY A 25 -12.78 30.49 0.50
CA GLY A 25 -12.66 31.50 1.57
C GLY A 25 -13.74 32.58 1.55
N GLY A 26 -14.34 32.85 0.37
CA GLY A 26 -15.49 33.75 0.23
C GLY A 26 -16.82 33.17 0.73
N LEU A 27 -16.89 31.85 0.98
CA LEU A 27 -18.08 31.13 1.45
C LEU A 27 -17.68 30.15 2.58
N PRO A 28 -17.48 30.65 3.82
CA PRO A 28 -16.95 29.84 4.93
C PRO A 28 -17.74 28.56 5.21
N TRP A 29 -19.07 28.61 5.10
CA TRP A 29 -19.93 27.44 5.29
C TRP A 29 -19.72 26.35 4.24
N LEU A 30 -19.48 26.74 2.99
CA LEU A 30 -19.23 25.79 1.90
C LEU A 30 -17.86 25.09 2.08
N ALA A 31 -16.84 25.83 2.51
CA ALA A 31 -15.52 25.28 2.81
C ALA A 31 -15.59 24.19 3.91
N ILE A 32 -16.37 24.43 4.97
CA ILE A 32 -16.54 23.48 6.08
C ILE A 32 -17.26 22.22 5.60
N ILE A 33 -18.39 22.36 4.89
CA ILE A 33 -19.16 21.22 4.40
C ILE A 33 -18.32 20.34 3.49
N LEU A 34 -17.60 20.94 2.53
CA LEU A 34 -16.73 20.21 1.60
C LEU A 34 -15.57 19.52 2.32
N SER A 35 -14.95 20.19 3.29
CA SER A 35 -13.88 19.58 4.10
C SER A 35 -14.39 18.37 4.88
N ILE A 36 -15.54 18.48 5.56
CA ILE A 36 -16.13 17.36 6.31
C ILE A 36 -16.47 16.20 5.36
N MET A 37 -17.17 16.49 4.26
CA MET A 37 -17.55 15.48 3.28
C MET A 37 -16.32 14.76 2.70
N PHE A 38 -15.26 15.51 2.38
CA PHE A 38 -14.00 14.95 1.92
C PHE A 38 -13.38 13.99 2.94
N TYR A 39 -13.24 14.40 4.21
CA TYR A 39 -12.64 13.53 5.23
C TYR A 39 -13.50 12.32 5.58
N VAL A 40 -14.83 12.43 5.49
CA VAL A 40 -15.73 11.27 5.64
C VAL A 40 -15.49 10.27 4.51
N LEU A 41 -15.44 10.74 3.25
CA LEU A 41 -15.16 9.86 2.11
C LEU A 41 -13.76 9.26 2.18
N LEU A 42 -12.76 10.04 2.60
CA LEU A 42 -11.40 9.57 2.82
C LEU A 42 -11.35 8.47 3.90
N ALA A 43 -12.06 8.66 5.02
CA ALA A 43 -12.14 7.67 6.09
C ALA A 43 -12.82 6.37 5.61
N LEU A 44 -13.89 6.47 4.82
CA LEU A 44 -14.54 5.30 4.23
C LEU A 44 -13.61 4.55 3.26
N ALA A 45 -12.87 5.27 2.41
CA ALA A 45 -11.88 4.66 1.50
C ALA A 45 -10.71 4.01 2.25
N ALA A 46 -10.25 4.62 3.34
CA ALA A 46 -9.23 4.04 4.21
C ALA A 46 -9.75 2.78 4.92
N LEU A 47 -11.01 2.78 5.36
CA LEU A 47 -11.64 1.62 6.01
C LEU A 47 -11.72 0.41 5.08
N THR A 48 -12.17 0.59 3.83
CA THR A 48 -12.26 -0.52 2.87
C THR A 48 -10.90 -1.09 2.52
N SER A 49 -9.88 -0.24 2.34
CA SER A 49 -8.49 -0.68 2.11
C SER A 49 -7.94 -1.47 3.30
N THR A 50 -8.24 -1.02 4.52
CA THR A 50 -7.83 -1.70 5.75
C THR A 50 -8.48 -3.08 5.87
N ILE A 51 -9.77 -3.22 5.52
CA ILE A 51 -10.46 -4.51 5.51
C ILE A 51 -9.80 -5.49 4.54
N SER A 52 -9.46 -5.04 3.32
CA SER A 52 -8.79 -5.89 2.33
C SER A 52 -7.43 -6.37 2.81
N LEU A 53 -6.61 -5.50 3.42
CA LEU A 53 -5.30 -5.89 3.94
C LEU A 53 -5.39 -6.82 5.16
N HIS A 54 -6.38 -6.59 6.04
CA HIS A 54 -6.61 -7.41 7.23
C HIS A 54 -7.05 -8.83 6.87
N GLU A 55 -7.86 -8.99 5.83
CA GLU A 55 -8.33 -10.31 5.39
C GLU A 55 -7.20 -11.18 4.85
N VAL A 56 -6.19 -10.62 4.17
CA VAL A 56 -5.04 -11.39 3.66
C VAL A 56 -4.31 -12.12 4.78
N VAL A 57 -4.03 -11.40 5.89
CA VAL A 57 -3.34 -12.00 7.05
C VAL A 57 -4.26 -12.94 7.81
N THR A 58 -5.54 -12.60 7.94
CA THR A 58 -6.53 -13.44 8.61
C THR A 58 -6.74 -14.77 7.89
N ALA A 59 -6.81 -14.75 6.55
CA ALA A 59 -6.93 -15.94 5.72
C ALA A 59 -5.68 -16.83 5.84
N TYR A 60 -4.49 -16.23 5.78
CA TYR A 60 -3.24 -16.96 5.99
C TYR A 60 -3.21 -17.67 7.35
N LEU A 61 -3.56 -16.98 8.44
CA LEU A 61 -3.60 -17.60 9.77
C LEU A 61 -4.67 -18.68 9.91
N HIS A 62 -5.81 -18.50 9.24
CA HIS A 62 -6.88 -19.49 9.24
C HIS A 62 -6.47 -20.77 8.52
N GLU A 63 -5.86 -20.65 7.34
CA GLU A 63 -5.49 -21.79 6.49
C GLU A 63 -4.23 -22.50 6.98
N GLU A 64 -3.17 -21.75 7.28
CA GLU A 64 -1.87 -22.32 7.65
C GLU A 64 -1.90 -22.88 9.09
N PHE A 65 -2.51 -22.14 10.03
CA PHE A 65 -2.52 -22.53 11.44
C PHE A 65 -3.84 -23.17 11.89
N ASN A 66 -4.77 -23.46 10.97
CA ASN A 66 -6.08 -24.06 11.25
C ASN A 66 -6.86 -23.35 12.38
N MET A 67 -6.66 -22.05 12.53
CA MET A 67 -7.34 -21.24 13.54
C MET A 67 -8.77 -20.91 13.09
N THR A 68 -9.73 -20.77 14.01
CA THR A 68 -11.06 -20.26 13.62
C THR A 68 -10.97 -18.80 13.17
N ARG A 69 -11.75 -18.40 12.15
CA ARG A 69 -11.67 -17.04 11.55
C ARG A 69 -11.76 -15.92 12.60
N SER A 70 -12.64 -16.07 13.58
CA SER A 70 -12.80 -15.09 14.67
C SER A 70 -11.58 -14.98 15.58
N LYS A 71 -10.84 -16.07 15.81
CA LYS A 71 -9.60 -16.03 16.59
C LYS A 71 -8.46 -15.41 15.79
N ALA A 72 -8.31 -15.81 14.52
CA ALA A 72 -7.34 -15.24 13.60
C ALA A 72 -7.52 -13.71 13.48
N ALA A 73 -8.75 -13.26 13.18
CA ALA A 73 -9.05 -11.83 13.04
C ALA A 73 -8.72 -11.02 14.31
N ARG A 74 -9.04 -11.54 15.50
CA ARG A 74 -8.71 -10.88 16.78
C ARG A 74 -7.21 -10.77 17.00
N LEU A 75 -6.44 -11.81 16.64
CA LEU A 75 -4.99 -11.80 16.76
C LEU A 75 -4.36 -10.77 15.82
N VAL A 76 -4.80 -10.72 14.56
CA VAL A 76 -4.35 -9.71 13.59
C VAL A 76 -4.67 -8.31 14.11
N THR A 77 -5.90 -8.06 14.56
CA THR A 77 -6.30 -6.74 15.10
C THR A 77 -5.46 -6.35 16.32
N ALA A 78 -5.21 -7.27 17.25
CA ALA A 78 -4.36 -7.00 18.40
C ALA A 78 -2.92 -6.63 17.98
N GLY A 79 -2.34 -7.38 17.02
CA GLY A 79 -1.03 -7.07 16.46
C GLY A 79 -0.98 -5.71 15.77
N CYS A 80 -1.97 -5.39 14.95
CA CYS A 80 -2.09 -4.10 14.27
C CYS A 80 -2.22 -2.93 15.26
N ILE A 81 -2.98 -3.09 16.36
CA ILE A 81 -3.10 -2.04 17.39
C ILE A 81 -1.76 -1.79 18.06
N VAL A 82 -1.04 -2.85 18.45
CA VAL A 82 0.26 -2.71 19.13
C VAL A 82 1.28 -2.05 18.20
N LEU A 83 1.44 -2.58 16.98
CA LEU A 83 2.38 -2.01 16.01
C LEU A 83 1.99 -0.59 15.60
N GLY A 84 0.70 -0.34 15.35
CA GLY A 84 0.18 0.98 15.01
C GLY A 84 0.38 2.00 16.12
N ALA A 85 0.23 1.60 17.39
CA ALA A 85 0.50 2.47 18.54
C ALA A 85 1.99 2.84 18.62
N LEU A 86 2.90 1.88 18.40
CA LEU A 86 4.35 2.15 18.36
C LEU A 86 4.72 3.09 17.21
N CYS A 87 4.17 2.86 16.00
CA CYS A 87 4.35 3.74 14.86
C CYS A 87 3.84 5.16 15.15
N SER A 88 2.64 5.29 15.71
CA SER A 88 2.06 6.59 16.09
C SER A 88 2.91 7.32 17.13
N LEU A 89 3.44 6.60 18.13
CA LEU A 89 4.33 7.17 19.13
C LEU A 89 5.63 7.72 18.51
N SER A 90 6.17 7.02 17.51
CA SER A 90 7.39 7.44 16.79
C SER A 90 7.22 8.73 15.99
N LEU A 91 5.98 9.10 15.63
CA LEU A 91 5.66 10.38 14.98
C LEU A 91 5.52 11.55 15.97
N GLY A 92 5.63 11.31 17.28
CA GLY A 92 5.49 12.30 18.34
C GLY A 92 6.67 12.30 19.31
N VAL A 93 6.43 11.87 20.55
CA VAL A 93 7.44 11.83 21.61
C VAL A 93 8.57 10.83 21.30
N GLY A 94 8.28 9.80 20.50
CA GLY A 94 9.24 8.77 20.12
C GLY A 94 10.18 9.14 18.98
N LYS A 95 10.14 10.38 18.47
CA LYS A 95 10.96 10.80 17.31
C LYS A 95 12.46 10.66 17.51
N GLU A 96 12.94 10.79 18.75
CA GLU A 96 14.36 10.66 19.09
C GLU A 96 14.85 9.20 19.03
N TYR A 97 13.93 8.23 19.13
CA TYR A 97 14.24 6.82 19.00
C TYR A 97 14.29 6.43 17.52
N THR A 98 15.39 6.81 16.87
CA THR A 98 15.66 6.44 15.47
C THR A 98 16.43 5.13 15.39
N LEU A 99 16.02 4.23 14.49
CA LEU A 99 16.74 3.01 14.15
C LEU A 99 17.25 3.18 12.70
N PHE A 100 18.54 2.99 12.46
CA PHE A 100 19.19 3.27 11.15
C PHE A 100 18.97 4.70 10.62
N GLY A 101 18.77 5.67 11.52
CA GLY A 101 18.49 7.06 11.15
C GLY A 101 17.05 7.34 10.72
N LEU A 102 16.16 6.35 10.78
CA LEU A 102 14.74 6.46 10.49
C LEU A 102 13.91 6.35 11.76
N THR A 103 12.77 7.05 11.84
CA THR A 103 11.80 6.77 12.89
C THR A 103 11.20 5.37 12.69
N LEU A 104 10.59 4.80 13.72
CA LEU A 104 9.99 3.47 13.61
C LEU A 104 8.87 3.43 12.55
N PHE A 105 8.09 4.50 12.40
CA PHE A 105 7.13 4.64 11.29
C PHE A 105 7.83 4.61 9.93
N ASP A 106 8.86 5.43 9.73
CA ASP A 106 9.58 5.52 8.44
C ASP A 106 10.31 4.22 8.11
N LEU A 107 10.81 3.50 9.13
CA LEU A 107 11.44 2.20 8.95
C LEU A 107 10.43 1.17 8.43
N PHE A 108 9.24 1.09 9.02
CA PHE A 108 8.20 0.17 8.55
C PHE A 108 7.70 0.56 7.16
N ASP A 109 7.53 1.85 6.88
CA ASP A 109 7.17 2.34 5.54
C ASP A 109 8.25 1.95 4.51
N PHE A 110 9.54 2.18 4.81
CA PHE A 110 10.65 1.80 3.95
C PHE A 110 10.69 0.28 3.69
N VAL A 111 10.64 -0.54 4.74
CA VAL A 111 10.72 -2.00 4.60
C VAL A 111 9.52 -2.53 3.81
N THR A 112 8.32 -2.01 4.04
CA THR A 112 7.12 -2.52 3.35
C THR A 112 7.00 -1.97 1.94
N ALA A 113 7.02 -0.66 1.77
CA ALA A 113 6.77 0.01 0.50
C ALA A 113 7.95 -0.10 -0.48
N LYS A 114 9.19 0.00 0.02
CA LYS A 114 10.39 0.01 -0.85
C LYS A 114 11.01 -1.37 -1.03
N ILE A 115 10.83 -2.27 -0.06
CA ILE A 115 11.44 -3.61 -0.12
C ILE A 115 10.42 -4.72 -0.38
N MET A 116 9.46 -4.92 0.52
CA MET A 116 8.54 -6.05 0.43
C MET A 116 7.63 -6.01 -0.80
N LEU A 117 7.04 -4.86 -1.13
CA LEU A 117 6.14 -4.73 -2.27
C LEU A 117 6.85 -4.98 -3.62
N PRO A 118 8.00 -4.34 -3.94
CA PRO A 118 8.71 -4.62 -5.19
C PRO A 118 9.23 -6.04 -5.26
N LEU A 119 9.80 -6.59 -4.19
CA LEU A 119 10.30 -7.97 -4.18
C LEU A 119 9.17 -8.98 -4.34
N GLY A 120 8.04 -8.78 -3.65
CA GLY A 120 6.85 -9.61 -3.80
C GLY A 120 6.32 -9.58 -5.23
N GLY A 121 6.18 -8.39 -5.82
CA GLY A 121 5.78 -8.23 -7.22
C GLY A 121 6.77 -8.88 -8.20
N PHE A 122 8.08 -8.76 -7.95
CA PHE A 122 9.12 -9.36 -8.78
C PHE A 122 9.05 -10.89 -8.76
N PHE A 123 8.92 -11.51 -7.58
CA PHE A 123 8.81 -12.96 -7.46
C PHE A 123 7.50 -13.49 -8.04
N ILE A 124 6.38 -12.77 -7.86
CA ILE A 124 5.10 -13.11 -8.50
C ILE A 124 5.22 -13.04 -10.03
N ALA A 125 5.88 -12.01 -10.56
CA ALA A 125 6.10 -11.87 -12.00
C ALA A 125 7.01 -12.98 -12.56
N LEU A 126 8.09 -13.34 -11.85
CA LEU A 126 8.95 -14.46 -12.25
C LEU A 126 8.22 -15.80 -12.20
N PHE A 127 7.50 -16.07 -11.11
CA PHE A 127 6.74 -17.31 -10.94
C PHE A 127 5.67 -17.45 -12.02
N SER A 128 4.84 -16.41 -12.21
CA SER A 128 3.76 -16.43 -13.21
C SER A 128 4.28 -16.45 -14.65
N GLY A 129 5.37 -15.75 -14.95
CA GLY A 129 5.91 -15.66 -16.31
C GLY A 129 6.76 -16.86 -16.76
N TRP A 130 7.46 -17.51 -15.83
CA TRP A 130 8.48 -18.51 -16.16
C TRP A 130 8.21 -19.90 -15.58
N TYR A 131 7.61 -20.00 -14.40
CA TYR A 131 7.43 -21.28 -13.70
C TYR A 131 6.03 -21.87 -13.86
N LEU A 132 5.00 -21.02 -13.93
CA LEU A 132 3.61 -21.47 -14.07
C LEU A 132 3.35 -22.15 -15.43
N ASP A 133 2.57 -23.23 -15.43
CA ASP A 133 2.20 -23.95 -16.65
C ASP A 133 1.49 -23.01 -17.63
N LYS A 134 2.00 -22.96 -18.87
CA LYS A 134 1.44 -22.16 -19.97
C LYS A 134 -0.03 -22.46 -20.24
N LYS A 135 -0.51 -23.67 -19.93
CA LYS A 135 -1.93 -24.04 -20.08
C LYS A 135 -2.82 -23.31 -19.07
N ILE A 136 -2.44 -23.31 -17.80
CA ILE A 136 -3.14 -22.58 -16.73
C ILE A 136 -3.08 -21.09 -17.03
N MET A 137 -1.88 -20.59 -17.35
CA MET A 137 -1.65 -19.19 -17.68
C MET A 137 -2.50 -18.71 -18.88
N ARG A 138 -2.62 -19.52 -19.94
CA ARG A 138 -3.51 -19.22 -21.08
C ARG A 138 -4.99 -19.28 -20.69
N GLY A 139 -5.40 -20.23 -19.86
CA GLY A 139 -6.78 -20.33 -19.36
C GLY A 139 -7.19 -19.05 -18.64
N GLU A 140 -6.38 -18.60 -17.70
CA GLU A 140 -6.62 -17.37 -16.93
C GLU A 140 -6.56 -16.11 -17.80
N PHE A 141 -5.53 -15.95 -18.64
CA PHE A 141 -5.37 -14.72 -19.45
C PHE A 141 -6.35 -14.58 -20.61
N THR A 142 -6.83 -15.70 -21.16
CA THR A 142 -7.81 -15.65 -22.24
C THR A 142 -9.24 -15.76 -21.72
N ASN A 143 -9.44 -15.85 -20.39
CA ASN A 143 -10.71 -16.17 -19.77
C ASN A 143 -11.37 -17.37 -20.49
N ASN A 144 -10.63 -18.49 -20.51
CA ASN A 144 -10.98 -19.71 -21.23
C ASN A 144 -11.26 -19.53 -22.73
N GLY A 145 -10.51 -18.65 -23.41
CA GLY A 145 -10.55 -18.46 -24.85
C GLY A 145 -11.47 -17.35 -25.36
N THR A 146 -12.14 -16.61 -24.47
CA THR A 146 -13.01 -15.48 -24.85
C THR A 146 -12.23 -14.23 -25.27
N VAL A 147 -10.98 -14.06 -24.82
CA VAL A 147 -10.15 -12.88 -25.08
C VAL A 147 -8.84 -13.25 -25.78
N LYS A 148 -8.55 -12.60 -26.93
CA LYS A 148 -7.37 -12.88 -27.77
C LYS A 148 -6.07 -12.20 -27.33
N ILE A 149 -6.05 -11.49 -26.21
CA ILE A 149 -4.92 -10.68 -25.73
C ILE A 149 -3.89 -11.51 -24.93
N GLY A 150 -4.19 -12.79 -24.64
CA GLY A 150 -3.37 -13.61 -23.74
C GLY A 150 -1.88 -13.75 -24.12
N LEU A 151 -1.51 -13.64 -25.40
CA LEU A 151 -0.11 -13.69 -25.83
C LEU A 151 0.66 -12.40 -25.50
N LEU A 152 0.01 -11.24 -25.63
CA LEU A 152 0.60 -9.95 -25.29
C LEU A 152 0.74 -9.81 -23.77
N LEU A 153 -0.30 -10.18 -23.01
CA LEU A 153 -0.27 -10.22 -21.55
C LEU A 153 0.81 -11.13 -21.02
N ALA A 154 0.95 -12.34 -21.58
CA ALA A 154 2.02 -13.26 -21.22
C ALA A 154 3.42 -12.69 -21.52
N PHE A 155 3.60 -11.97 -22.63
CA PHE A 155 4.85 -11.30 -22.94
C PHE A 155 5.18 -10.19 -21.94
N ILE A 156 4.19 -9.37 -21.58
CA ILE A 156 4.34 -8.30 -20.59
C ILE A 156 4.72 -8.90 -19.23
N LEU A 157 3.98 -9.90 -18.73
CA LEU A 157 4.25 -10.53 -17.44
C LEU A 157 5.59 -11.26 -17.40
N LYS A 158 6.01 -11.88 -18.51
CA LYS A 158 7.25 -12.64 -18.57
C LYS A 158 8.50 -11.76 -18.66
N TYR A 159 8.43 -10.65 -19.38
CA TYR A 159 9.62 -9.83 -19.69
C TYR A 159 9.50 -8.40 -19.17
N ILE A 160 8.42 -7.68 -19.49
CA ILE A 160 8.31 -6.25 -19.18
C ILE A 160 8.13 -6.02 -17.67
N ALA A 161 7.25 -6.78 -17.02
CA ALA A 161 6.98 -6.65 -15.59
C ALA A 161 8.22 -6.91 -14.71
N PRO A 162 8.95 -8.04 -14.82
CA PRO A 162 10.11 -8.28 -13.98
C PRO A 162 11.24 -7.28 -14.25
N ILE A 163 11.46 -6.87 -15.51
CA ILE A 163 12.47 -5.85 -15.85
C ILE A 163 12.08 -4.50 -15.25
N GLY A 164 10.83 -4.06 -15.42
CA GLY A 164 10.34 -2.78 -14.88
C GLY A 164 10.42 -2.73 -13.35
N ILE A 165 10.01 -3.81 -12.67
CA ILE A 165 10.11 -3.91 -11.21
C ILE A 165 11.58 -3.91 -10.77
N ALA A 166 12.46 -4.61 -11.48
CA ALA A 166 13.89 -4.58 -11.17
C ALA A 166 14.48 -3.17 -11.30
N PHE A 167 14.12 -2.41 -12.35
CA PHE A 167 14.55 -1.01 -12.49
C PHE A 167 14.05 -0.13 -11.34
N ILE A 168 12.77 -0.25 -10.98
CA ILE A 168 12.20 0.49 -9.84
C ILE A 168 12.96 0.12 -8.56
N PHE A 169 13.21 -1.16 -8.32
CA PHE A 169 13.89 -1.63 -7.11
C PHE A 169 15.34 -1.11 -7.01
N ILE A 170 16.09 -1.08 -8.11
CA ILE A 170 17.44 -0.50 -8.15
C ILE A 170 17.38 1.02 -7.89
N ASN A 171 16.39 1.72 -8.45
CA ASN A 171 16.20 3.15 -8.23
C ASN A 171 15.85 3.45 -6.76
N GLU A 172 14.94 2.67 -6.17
CA GLU A 172 14.52 2.84 -4.77
C GLU A 172 15.64 2.56 -3.75
N LEU A 173 16.63 1.73 -4.11
CA LEU A 173 17.84 1.51 -3.32
C LEU A 173 18.90 2.61 -3.49
N GLY A 174 18.64 3.64 -4.31
CA GLY A 174 19.58 4.74 -4.56
C GLY A 174 20.83 4.33 -5.35
N LEU A 175 20.77 3.19 -6.05
CA LEU A 175 21.88 2.70 -6.89
C LEU A 175 21.91 3.35 -8.28
N LEU A 176 20.79 3.95 -8.70
CA LEU A 176 20.71 4.82 -9.87
C LEU A 176 20.67 6.27 -9.37
N LYS A 177 21.71 7.04 -9.69
CA LYS A 177 21.71 8.50 -9.56
C LYS A 177 21.20 9.14 -10.85
#